data_AF-A0A166FXC0-F1
#
_entry.id   AF-A0A166FXC0-F1
#
_cell.length_a   1.000
_cell.length_b   1.000
_cell.length_c   1.000
_cell.angle_alpha   90.00
_cell.angle_beta   90.00
_cell.angle_gamma   90.00
#
_symmetry.space_group_name_H-M   'P 1'
#
loop_
_entity.id
_entity.type
_entity.pdbx_description
1 polymer ?
#
loop_
_entity_poly.entity_id
_entity_poly.type
_entity_poly.pdbx_seq_one_letter_code
_entity_poly.pdbx_strand_id
1 'polypeptide(L)'
;FSRYLTGTDLFLLPRSRSELESVLRRYSYDSIHNAIAASRSTLARGGYSRVCHLAEKSITNVLNKGDNASTLVYLHQFPLKREVHEMYHCAPRPIASN
;
A
#
# COMPACT_ATOMS: atom_id res chain seq x y z
N PHE A 1 -27.94 9.72 -0.14
CA PHE A 1 -27.05 10.83 0.29
C PHE A 1 -25.99 10.23 1.23
N SER A 2 -24.86 9.76 0.69
CA SER A 2 -23.77 9.21 1.54
C SER A 2 -22.87 10.38 1.94
N ARG A 3 -23.07 10.92 3.15
CA ARG A 3 -22.45 12.19 3.61
C ARG A 3 -21.10 12.01 4.31
N TYR A 4 -20.60 10.78 4.44
CA TYR A 4 -19.35 10.53 5.14
C TYR A 4 -18.47 9.63 4.29
N LEU A 5 -17.42 10.23 3.72
CA LEU A 5 -16.26 9.48 3.26
C LEU A 5 -15.66 8.81 4.49
N THR A 6 -15.57 7.49 4.47
CA THR A 6 -14.82 6.79 5.52
C THR A 6 -13.35 7.18 5.40
N GLY A 7 -12.60 7.25 6.51
CA GLY A 7 -11.18 7.63 6.47
C GLY A 7 -10.33 6.73 5.55
N THR A 8 -10.82 5.53 5.26
CA THR A 8 -10.27 4.57 4.29
C THR A 8 -10.48 4.97 2.82
N ASP A 9 -11.46 5.80 2.50
CA ASP A 9 -11.72 6.30 1.13
C ASP A 9 -10.92 7.58 0.80
N LEU A 10 -10.29 8.19 1.80
CA LEU A 10 -9.44 9.37 1.63
C LEU A 10 -7.99 8.96 1.35
N PHE A 11 -7.74 8.46 0.14
CA PHE A 11 -6.38 8.23 -0.33
C PHE A 11 -5.75 9.54 -0.82
N LEU A 12 -4.98 10.18 0.05
CA LEU A 12 -4.15 11.32 -0.34
C LEU A 12 -2.92 10.82 -1.09
N LEU A 13 -2.83 11.19 -2.37
CA LEU A 13 -1.67 10.90 -3.20
C LEU A 13 -0.43 11.62 -2.63
N PRO A 14 0.71 10.93 -2.52
CA PRO A 14 1.92 11.54 -1.98
C PRO A 14 2.41 12.66 -2.91
N ARG A 15 2.59 13.85 -2.35
CA ARG A 15 3.06 15.05 -3.07
C ARG A 15 4.54 15.34 -2.86
N SER A 16 5.16 14.65 -1.91
CA SER A 16 6.58 14.78 -1.57
C SER A 16 7.23 13.41 -1.40
N ARG A 17 8.57 13.39 -1.51
CA ARG A 17 9.36 12.18 -1.28
C ARG A 17 9.15 11.60 0.13
N SER A 18 9.00 12.45 1.15
CA SER A 18 8.73 12.02 2.53
C SER A 18 7.35 11.41 2.70
N GLU A 19 6.33 11.98 2.05
CA GLU A 19 4.98 11.40 2.04
C GLU A 19 4.97 10.05 1.33
N LEU A 20 5.63 9.96 0.16
CA LEU A 20 5.75 8.71 -0.59
C LEU A 20 6.44 7.64 0.25
N GLU A 21 7.54 7.97 0.92
CA GLU A 21 8.22 7.04 1.82
C GLU A 21 7.31 6.58 2.97
N SER A 22 6.59 7.52 3.60
CA SER A 22 5.66 7.17 4.70
C SER A 22 4.55 6.23 4.24
N VAL A 23 4.00 6.45 3.05
CA VAL A 23 2.96 5.60 2.46
C VAL A 23 3.52 4.21 2.17
N LEU A 24 4.68 4.12 1.51
CA LEU A 24 5.33 2.85 1.19
C LEU A 24 5.70 2.04 2.44
N ARG A 25 6.16 2.71 3.51
CA ARG A 25 6.46 2.04 4.79
C ARG A 25 5.20 1.45 5.43
N ARG A 26 4.12 2.22 5.49
CA ARG A 26 2.82 1.75 6.02
C ARG A 26 2.32 0.52 5.24
N TYR A 27 2.28 0.60 3.91
CA TYR A 27 1.91 -0.54 3.08
C TYR A 27 2.80 -1.76 3.26
N SER A 28 4.10 -1.55 3.45
CA SER A 28 5.03 -2.64 3.69
C SER A 28 4.77 -3.32 5.03
N TYR A 29 4.48 -2.54 6.08
CA TYR A 29 4.14 -3.08 7.40
C TYR A 29 2.85 -3.89 7.36
N ASP A 30 1.82 -3.41 6.65
CA ASP A 30 0.56 -4.12 6.47
C ASP A 30 0.77 -5.41 5.66
N SER A 31 1.58 -5.35 4.61
CA SER A 31 1.92 -6.52 3.79
C SER A 31 2.70 -7.57 4.59
N ILE A 32 3.64 -7.14 5.44
CA ILE A 32 4.38 -8.02 6.35
C ILE A 32 3.40 -8.67 7.35
N HIS A 33 2.51 -7.89 7.96
CA HIS A 33 1.48 -8.41 8.86
C HIS A 33 0.59 -9.45 8.17
N ASN A 34 0.09 -9.12 6.98
CA ASN A 34 -0.77 -10.01 6.21
C ASN A 34 -0.04 -11.30 5.81
N ALA A 35 1.23 -11.21 5.40
CA ALA A 35 2.04 -12.38 5.06
C ALA A 35 2.28 -13.30 6.26
N ILE A 36 2.55 -12.72 7.43
CA ILE A 36 2.73 -13.48 8.69
C ILE A 36 1.43 -14.15 9.12
N ALA A 37 0.32 -13.40 9.08
CA ALA A 37 -0.99 -13.93 9.42
C ALA A 37 -1.39 -15.08 8.48
N ALA A 38 -1.06 -14.96 7.19
CA ALA A 38 -1.31 -16.00 6.19
C ALA A 38 -0.40 -17.22 6.35
N SER A 39 0.88 -17.04 6.68
CA SER A 39 1.84 -18.14 6.81
C SER A 39 1.59 -19.02 8.04
N ARG A 40 0.85 -18.52 9.04
CA ARG A 40 0.55 -19.22 10.31
C ARG A 40 1.78 -19.79 11.02
N SER A 41 2.96 -19.25 10.70
CA SER A 41 4.24 -19.70 11.23
C SER A 41 4.66 -18.79 12.38
N THR A 42 5.24 -19.39 13.42
CA THR A 42 5.76 -18.63 14.56
C THR A 42 7.03 -17.90 14.12
N LEU A 43 7.03 -16.57 14.19
CA LEU A 43 8.24 -15.79 13.97
C LEU A 43 9.24 -16.00 15.09
N ALA A 44 10.52 -16.11 14.72
CA ALA A 44 11.61 -16.01 15.67
C ALA A 44 11.54 -14.66 16.40
N ARG A 45 11.96 -14.64 17.67
CA ARG A 45 11.98 -13.40 18.48
C ARG A 45 12.79 -12.31 17.74
N GLY A 46 12.17 -11.16 17.54
CA GLY A 46 12.77 -10.04 16.79
C GLY A 46 12.71 -10.16 15.26
N GLY A 47 12.18 -11.26 14.71
CA GLY A 47 12.02 -11.47 13.27
C GLY A 47 11.14 -10.41 12.61
N TYR A 48 10.02 -10.06 13.24
CA TYR A 48 9.13 -8.99 12.77
C TYR A 48 9.87 -7.66 12.60
N SER A 49 10.55 -7.20 13.66
CA SER A 49 11.32 -5.95 13.63
C SER A 49 12.42 -5.97 12.56
N ARG A 50 13.12 -7.11 12.39
CA ARG A 50 14.16 -7.25 11.36
C ARG A 50 13.59 -7.13 9.94
N VAL A 51 12.45 -7.75 9.66
CA VAL A 51 11.81 -7.67 8.34
C VAL A 51 11.30 -6.26 8.06
N CYS A 52 10.68 -5.60 9.03
CA CYS A 52 10.29 -4.19 8.91
C CYS A 52 11.49 -3.28 8.61
N HIS A 53 12.60 -3.45 9.34
CA HIS A 53 13.82 -2.68 9.10
C HIS A 53 14.42 -2.91 7.70
N LEU A 54 14.42 -4.17 7.22
CA LEU A 54 14.88 -4.49 5.87
C LEU A 54 13.99 -3.86 4.80
N ALA A 55 12.67 -3.88 5.00
CA ALA A 55 11.73 -3.22 4.11
C ALA A 55 11.97 -1.70 4.06
N GLU A 56 12.12 -1.05 5.21
CA GLU A 56 12.43 0.38 5.28
C GLU A 56 13.73 0.73 4.55
N LYS A 57 14.81 -0.02 4.80
CA LYS A 57 16.09 0.18 4.13
C LYS A 57 15.97 0.01 2.63
N SER A 58 15.22 -1.00 2.17
CA SER A 58 14.95 -1.23 0.75
C SER A 58 14.21 -0.04 0.12
N ILE A 59 13.15 0.44 0.77
CA ILE A 59 12.38 1.62 0.32
C ILE A 59 13.29 2.84 0.22
N THR A 60 14.05 3.14 1.27
CA THR A 60 14.96 4.28 1.28
C THR A 60 16.00 4.17 0.16
N ASN A 61 16.56 2.98 -0.07
CA ASN A 61 17.52 2.75 -1.15
C ASN A 61 16.90 2.99 -2.53
N VAL A 62 15.68 2.50 -2.78
CA VAL A 62 14.97 2.71 -4.05
C VAL A 62 14.68 4.18 -4.27
N LEU A 63 14.17 4.88 -3.26
CA LEU A 63 13.82 6.30 -3.36
C LEU A 63 15.05 7.19 -3.54
N ASN A 64 16.21 6.82 -2.99
CA ASN A 64 17.45 7.57 -3.12
C ASN A 64 18.23 7.26 -4.41
N LYS A 65 17.81 6.27 -5.19
CA LYS A 65 18.49 5.87 -6.43
C LYS A 65 18.03 6.74 -7.59
N GLY A 66 18.95 7.56 -8.13
CA GLY A 66 18.68 8.39 -9.30
C GLY A 66 17.56 9.40 -9.05
N ASP A 67 16.63 9.50 -9.99
CA ASP A 67 15.46 10.37 -9.99
C ASP A 67 14.16 9.63 -9.59
N ASN A 68 14.27 8.42 -9.03
CA ASN A 68 13.12 7.56 -8.71
C ASN A 68 12.05 8.28 -7.87
N ALA A 69 12.44 8.97 -6.81
CA ALA A 69 11.47 9.64 -5.94
C ALA A 69 10.69 10.73 -6.67
N SER A 70 11.36 11.58 -7.47
CA SER A 70 10.70 12.60 -8.29
C SER A 70 9.80 11.98 -9.34
N THR A 71 10.26 10.93 -10.02
CA THR A 71 9.49 10.23 -11.06
C THR A 71 8.24 9.58 -10.49
N LEU A 72 8.35 8.89 -9.35
CA LEU A 72 7.20 8.26 -8.68
C LEU A 72 6.19 9.30 -8.20
N VAL A 73 6.64 10.41 -7.59
CA VAL A 73 5.75 11.50 -7.18
C VAL A 73 5.06 12.12 -8.40
N TYR A 74 5.79 12.35 -9.49
CA TYR A 74 5.23 12.87 -10.74
C TYR A 74 4.14 11.95 -11.30
N LEU A 75 4.36 10.64 -11.32
CA LEU A 75 3.35 9.66 -11.76
C LEU A 75 2.08 9.66 -10.89
N HIS A 76 2.19 10.06 -9.63
CA HIS A 76 1.03 10.22 -8.74
C HIS A 76 0.31 11.57 -8.91
N GLN A 77 1.00 12.62 -9.40
CA GLN A 77 0.41 13.94 -9.63
C GLN A 77 -0.40 14.02 -10.91
N PHE A 78 0.03 13.28 -11.94
CA PHE A 78 -0.68 13.15 -13.20
C PHE A 78 -1.32 11.77 -13.22
N PRO A 79 -2.56 11.59 -12.74
CA PRO A 79 -3.31 10.42 -13.13
C PRO A 79 -3.38 10.47 -14.66
N LEU A 80 -2.51 9.71 -15.33
CA LEU A 80 -2.74 9.28 -16.70
C LEU A 80 -4.22 8.94 -16.73
N LYS A 81 -4.98 9.51 -17.67
CA LYS A 81 -6.36 9.10 -17.93
C LYS A 81 -6.33 7.59 -18.09
N ARG A 82 -6.49 6.86 -17.00
CA ARG A 82 -6.84 5.46 -17.00
C ARG A 82 -8.20 5.54 -17.63
N GLU A 83 -8.28 5.15 -18.90
CA GLU A 83 -9.54 4.63 -19.40
C GLU A 83 -10.06 3.73 -18.30
N VAL A 84 -11.20 4.14 -17.75
CA VAL A 84 -11.88 3.44 -16.68
C VAL A 84 -12.29 2.13 -17.32
N HIS A 85 -11.39 1.14 -17.34
CA HIS A 85 -11.79 -0.23 -17.53
C HIS A 85 -12.54 -0.54 -16.25
N GLU A 86 -13.86 -0.46 -16.37
CA GLU A 86 -14.82 -0.84 -15.35
C GLU A 86 -14.27 -2.04 -14.61
N MET A 87 -13.79 -1.79 -13.39
CA MET A 87 -13.52 -2.85 -12.44
C MET A 87 -14.91 -3.34 -12.06
N TYR A 88 -15.45 -4.24 -12.87
CA TYR A 88 -16.69 -4.93 -12.61
C TYR A 88 -16.60 -5.43 -11.18
N HIS A 89 -17.43 -4.79 -10.35
CA HIS A 89 -17.65 -5.13 -8.98
C HIS A 89 -17.80 -6.64 -8.91
N CYS A 90 -16.93 -7.27 -8.11
CA CYS A 90 -17.20 -8.58 -7.59
C CYS A 90 -18.49 -8.45 -6.79
N ALA A 91 -19.63 -8.74 -7.44
CA ALA A 91 -20.91 -8.77 -6.78
C ALA A 91 -20.84 -9.82 -5.66
N PRO A 92 -21.29 -9.52 -4.43
CA PRO A 92 -21.32 -10.50 -3.37
C PRO A 92 -22.24 -11.65 -3.82
N ARG A 93 -21.70 -12.87 -3.88
CA ARG A 93 -22.50 -14.06 -4.16
C ARG A 93 -23.51 -14.22 -3.02
N PRO A 94 -24.81 -14.35 -3.28
CA PRO A 94 -25.76 -14.66 -2.23
C PRO A 94 -25.44 -16.04 -1.66
N ILE A 95 -25.39 -16.14 -0.34
CA ILE A 95 -25.28 -17.40 0.39
C ILE A 95 -26.62 -18.11 0.18
N ALA A 96 -26.62 -19.20 -0.58
CA ALA A 96 -27.76 -20.11 -0.60
C ALA A 96 -27.80 -20.84 0.74
N SER A 97 -28.85 -20.59 1.52
CA SER A 97 -29.19 -21.42 2.67
C SER A 97 -29.75 -22.75 2.16
N ASN A 98 -29.16 -23.86 2.61
CA ASN A 98 -29.78 -25.18 2.54
C ASN A 98 -30.88 -25.31 3.59
#